data_AF-A0A5C7L8X2-F1
#
_entry.id   AF-A0A5C7L8X2-F1
#
_cell.length_a   1.000
_cell.length_b   1.000
_cell.length_c   1.000
_cell.angle_alpha   90.00
_cell.angle_beta   90.00
_cell.angle_gamma   90.00
#
_symmetry.space_group_name_H-M   'P 1'
#
loop_
_entity.id
_entity.type
_entity.pdbx_description
1 polymer ?
#
loop_
_entity_poly.entity_id
_entity_poly.type
_entity_poly.pdbx_seq_one_letter_code
_entity_poly.pdbx_strand_id
1 'polypeptide(L)'
;MESTEPEVKVSAPAATKEAKSAPAPAKVSWRNNKKVRLGVLVALIVIAGLVAFFFEKARLWMFGLIALLMVGVGMEATNTDYDLGKMMETKSISQSKVLRDKSGNVVPAGTAGAKYTDEYNCDDFDTQPEAQQFFVNAGGVKGDTNRLDGNKDGDACESLPKGAK
;
A
#
# COMPACT_ATOMS: atom_id res chain seq x y z
N MET A 1 -46.32 23.03 30.50
CA MET A 1 -46.14 24.42 30.94
C MET A 1 -44.84 24.41 31.73
N GLU A 2 -43.72 24.56 31.03
CA GLU A 2 -43.11 25.86 30.70
C GLU A 2 -42.43 26.45 31.93
N SER A 3 -41.16 26.82 31.73
CA SER A 3 -40.34 27.72 32.57
C SER A 3 -39.83 27.09 33.88
N THR A 4 -38.56 27.21 34.27
CA THR A 4 -37.54 28.22 34.00
C THR A 4 -36.15 27.66 34.35
N GLU A 5 -35.14 28.07 33.59
CA GLU A 5 -33.71 27.99 33.91
C GLU A 5 -33.38 28.71 35.23
N PRO A 6 -32.27 28.34 35.88
CA PRO A 6 -31.36 29.40 36.31
C PRO A 6 -29.92 29.21 35.81
N GLU A 7 -29.35 30.33 35.40
CA GLU A 7 -28.00 30.54 34.91
C GLU A 7 -26.91 30.01 35.86
N VAL A 8 -25.97 29.24 35.31
CA VAL A 8 -24.66 29.03 35.93
C VAL A 8 -23.60 29.67 35.04
N LYS A 9 -23.13 30.84 35.49
CA LYS A 9 -21.96 31.55 34.98
C LYS A 9 -20.76 30.61 34.93
N VAL A 10 -20.34 30.25 33.72
CA VAL A 10 -19.02 29.65 33.51
C VAL A 10 -17.99 30.78 33.54
N SER A 11 -17.35 30.92 34.69
CA SER A 11 -16.11 31.67 34.85
C SER A 11 -15.03 31.05 33.97
N ALA A 12 -14.35 31.91 33.21
CA ALA A 12 -13.18 31.54 32.43
C ALA A 12 -12.06 31.03 33.34
N PRO A 13 -11.39 29.90 32.99
CA PRO A 13 -10.07 29.62 33.51
C PRO A 13 -9.00 29.95 32.47
N ALA A 14 -8.16 30.89 32.89
CA ALA A 14 -6.70 30.82 32.86
C ALA A 14 -6.00 30.39 31.55
N ALA A 15 -5.31 31.36 30.97
CA ALA A 15 -4.22 31.27 30.01
C ALA A 15 -3.38 29.97 30.13
N THR A 16 -3.63 29.03 29.22
CA THR A 16 -2.68 27.99 28.86
C THR A 16 -1.69 28.55 27.84
N LYS A 17 -0.42 28.57 28.26
CA LYS A 17 0.74 28.96 27.47
C LYS A 17 0.72 28.21 26.14
N GLU A 18 0.91 28.94 25.05
CA GLU A 18 1.14 28.37 23.73
C GLU A 18 2.40 27.49 23.75
N ALA A 19 2.22 26.18 23.90
CA ALA A 19 3.22 25.23 23.48
C ALA A 19 3.25 25.30 21.95
N LYS A 20 4.18 26.08 21.43
CA LYS A 20 4.54 26.15 20.01
C LYS A 20 4.73 24.71 19.52
N SER A 21 3.73 24.18 18.84
CA SER A 21 3.77 22.84 18.26
C SER A 21 4.96 22.80 17.31
N ALA A 22 5.87 21.87 17.55
CA ALA A 22 6.94 21.59 16.60
C ALA A 22 6.27 21.31 15.24
N PRO A 23 6.73 21.92 14.13
CA PRO A 23 6.16 21.64 12.82
C PRO A 23 6.30 20.13 12.55
N ALA A 24 5.19 19.49 12.19
CA ALA A 24 5.19 18.10 11.75
C ALA A 24 6.27 17.93 10.65
N PRO A 25 7.08 16.86 10.69
CA PRO A 25 8.15 16.70 9.72
C PRO A 25 7.54 16.66 8.32
N ALA A 26 7.96 17.59 7.45
CA ALA A 26 7.54 17.63 6.07
C ALA A 26 7.75 16.25 5.43
N LYS A 27 6.70 15.68 4.80
CA LYS A 27 6.78 14.38 4.13
C LYS A 27 7.78 14.50 2.98
N VAL A 28 8.99 13.99 3.17
CA VAL A 28 10.04 13.98 2.14
C VAL A 28 9.59 13.08 0.98
N SER A 29 9.34 13.66 -0.19
CA SER A 29 8.77 12.99 -1.38
C SER A 29 9.61 11.84 -1.92
N TRP A 30 10.93 11.86 -1.65
CA TRP A 30 11.89 10.86 -2.14
C TRP A 30 11.72 9.47 -1.50
N ARG A 31 11.18 9.38 -0.27
CA ARG A 31 10.97 8.12 0.47
C ARG A 31 9.94 7.17 -0.15
N ASN A 32 9.10 7.67 -1.06
CA ASN A 32 8.07 6.90 -1.75
C ASN A 32 8.53 6.38 -3.12
N ASN A 33 9.79 6.63 -3.49
CA ASN A 33 10.38 6.11 -4.71
C ASN A 33 10.89 4.67 -4.49
N LYS A 34 10.41 3.73 -5.30
CA LYS A 34 10.79 2.32 -5.19
C LYS A 34 12.28 2.10 -5.43
N LYS A 35 12.87 2.80 -6.40
CA LYS A 35 14.31 2.70 -6.71
C LYS A 35 15.18 3.15 -5.55
N VAL A 36 14.68 4.14 -4.83
CA VAL A 36 15.33 4.73 -3.66
C VAL A 36 15.31 3.78 -2.49
N ARG A 37 14.14 3.25 -2.14
CA ARG A 37 14.00 2.32 -1.03
C ARG A 37 14.81 1.04 -1.27
N LEU A 38 14.71 0.48 -2.48
CA LEU A 38 15.54 -0.65 -2.90
C LEU A 38 17.04 -0.33 -2.81
N GLY A 39 17.44 0.86 -3.28
CA GLY A 39 18.84 1.32 -3.18
C GLY A 39 19.32 1.45 -1.74
N VAL A 40 18.48 1.95 -0.82
CA VAL A 40 18.78 2.03 0.61
C VAL A 40 18.93 0.65 1.23
N LEU A 41 18.00 -0.30 0.96
CA LEU A 41 18.10 -1.66 1.49
C LEU A 41 19.38 -2.38 1.02
N VAL A 42 19.71 -2.25 -0.27
CA VAL A 42 20.95 -2.83 -0.83
C VAL A 42 22.19 -2.20 -0.19
N ALA A 43 22.21 -0.87 -0.02
CA ALA A 43 23.32 -0.19 0.65
C ALA A 43 23.51 -0.68 2.09
N LEU A 44 22.42 -0.88 2.84
CA LEU A 44 22.48 -1.42 4.20
C LEU A 44 23.04 -2.84 4.25
N ILE A 45 22.68 -3.70 3.28
CA ILE A 45 23.22 -5.06 3.18
C ILE A 45 24.72 -5.03 2.90
N VAL A 46 25.18 -4.17 2.00
CA VAL A 46 26.63 -4.04 1.68
C VAL A 46 27.41 -3.55 2.90
N ILE A 47 26.91 -2.53 3.59
CA ILE A 47 27.54 -2.02 4.83
C ILE A 47 27.57 -3.13 5.89
N ALA A 48 26.45 -3.84 6.09
CA ALA A 48 26.37 -4.95 7.03
C ALA A 48 27.34 -6.09 6.67
N GLY A 49 27.51 -6.39 5.38
CA GLY A 49 28.47 -7.38 4.87
C GLY A 49 29.93 -6.98 5.10
N LEU A 50 30.26 -5.71 4.88
CA LEU A 50 31.59 -5.17 5.19
C LEU A 50 31.87 -5.25 6.71
N VAL A 51 30.90 -4.88 7.55
CA VAL A 51 31.03 -5.03 9.00
C VAL A 51 31.19 -6.50 9.40
N ALA A 52 30.42 -7.43 8.82
CA ALA A 52 30.56 -8.86 9.08
C ALA A 52 31.94 -9.42 8.64
N PHE A 53 32.54 -8.85 7.61
CA PHE A 53 33.87 -9.22 7.11
C PHE A 53 34.99 -8.76 8.05
N PHE A 54 34.92 -7.54 8.59
CA PHE A 54 35.95 -6.99 9.48
C PHE A 54 35.76 -7.33 10.98
N PHE A 55 34.55 -7.67 11.41
CA PHE A 55 34.22 -7.89 12.82
C PHE A 55 33.72 -9.32 13.08
N GLU A 56 34.65 -10.26 13.26
CA GLU A 56 34.36 -11.70 13.45
C GLU A 56 33.43 -12.00 14.64
N LYS A 57 33.54 -11.22 15.73
CA LYS A 57 32.67 -11.38 16.91
C LYS A 57 31.20 -11.02 16.64
N ALA A 58 30.95 -10.16 15.66
CA ALA A 58 29.60 -9.77 15.26
C ALA A 58 29.09 -10.57 14.05
N ARG A 59 29.94 -11.37 13.40
CA ARG A 59 29.69 -11.99 12.10
C ARG A 59 28.40 -12.81 12.02
N LEU A 60 28.12 -13.63 13.03
CA LEU A 60 26.89 -14.44 13.07
C LEU A 60 25.63 -13.59 13.22
N TRP A 61 25.66 -12.57 14.08
CA TRP A 61 24.55 -11.63 14.25
C TRP A 61 24.31 -10.81 12.97
N MET A 62 25.40 -10.39 12.32
CA MET A 62 25.33 -9.66 11.06
C MET A 62 24.79 -10.50 9.91
N PHE A 63 25.13 -11.80 9.83
CA PHE A 63 24.50 -12.69 8.84
C PHE A 63 23.00 -12.86 9.06
N GLY A 64 22.53 -12.92 10.32
CA GLY A 64 21.09 -12.90 10.62
C GLY A 64 20.40 -11.61 10.15
N LEU A 65 21.03 -10.46 10.38
CA LEU A 65 20.52 -9.16 9.92
C LEU A 65 20.53 -9.06 8.38
N ILE A 66 21.60 -9.53 7.73
CA ILE A 66 21.68 -9.57 6.26
C ILE A 66 20.58 -10.46 5.69
N ALA A 67 20.33 -11.64 6.28
CA ALA A 67 19.25 -12.53 5.85
C ALA A 67 17.87 -11.84 5.96
N LEU A 68 17.62 -11.14 7.06
CA LEU A 68 16.39 -10.35 7.24
C LEU A 68 16.26 -9.23 6.19
N LEU A 69 17.32 -8.48 5.93
CA LEU A 69 17.33 -7.43 4.92
C LEU A 69 17.14 -7.99 3.50
N MET A 70 17.71 -9.16 3.20
CA MET A 70 17.53 -9.84 1.91
C MET A 70 16.08 -10.26 1.66
N VAL A 71 15.37 -10.72 2.70
CA VAL A 71 13.91 -10.95 2.61
C VAL A 71 13.17 -9.66 2.29
N GLY A 72 13.53 -8.55 2.95
CA GLY A 72 12.96 -7.22 2.65
C GLY A 72 13.22 -6.76 1.21
N VAL A 73 14.44 -6.97 0.70
CA VAL A 73 14.78 -6.69 -0.71
C VAL A 73 13.94 -7.55 -1.66
N GLY A 74 13.72 -8.82 -1.34
CA GLY A 74 12.87 -9.72 -2.12
C GLY A 74 11.43 -9.19 -2.22
N MET A 75 10.83 -8.84 -1.08
CA MET A 75 9.48 -8.25 -1.03
C MET A 75 9.38 -6.90 -1.76
N GLU A 76 10.43 -6.07 -1.68
CA GLU A 76 10.43 -4.80 -2.40
C GLU A 76 10.67 -4.98 -3.91
N ALA A 77 11.42 -5.99 -4.33
CA ALA A 77 11.71 -6.23 -5.74
C ALA A 77 10.46 -6.66 -6.52
N THR A 78 9.63 -7.54 -5.96
CA THR A 78 8.60 -8.28 -6.72
C THR A 78 7.31 -7.51 -7.00
N ASN A 79 7.10 -6.29 -6.49
CA ASN A 79 5.84 -5.50 -6.67
C ASN A 79 4.56 -6.29 -6.33
N THR A 80 4.65 -7.39 -5.60
CA THR A 80 3.52 -8.29 -5.35
C THR A 80 2.97 -8.01 -3.96
N ASP A 81 1.67 -7.71 -3.92
CA ASP A 81 0.89 -7.61 -2.69
C ASP A 81 0.65 -9.04 -2.17
N TYR A 82 1.60 -9.53 -1.37
CA TYR A 82 1.49 -10.83 -0.74
C TYR A 82 0.64 -10.72 0.52
N ASP A 83 -0.59 -11.20 0.43
CA ASP A 83 -1.53 -11.19 1.54
C ASP A 83 -1.10 -12.20 2.62
N LEU A 84 -0.43 -11.71 3.66
CA LEU A 84 0.20 -12.54 4.71
C LEU A 84 -0.84 -13.42 5.45
N GLY A 85 -2.11 -12.99 5.51
CA GLY A 85 -3.20 -13.78 6.09
C GLY A 85 -3.50 -15.03 5.27
N LYS A 86 -3.60 -14.89 3.94
CA LYS A 86 -3.84 -16.02 3.01
C LYS A 86 -2.67 -17.01 2.98
N MET A 87 -1.42 -16.52 3.11
CA MET A 87 -0.24 -17.40 3.17
C MET A 87 -0.24 -18.29 4.42
N MET A 88 -0.65 -17.74 5.57
CA MET A 88 -0.73 -18.50 6.82
C MET A 88 -1.87 -19.52 6.81
N GLU A 89 -2.99 -19.22 6.15
CA GLU A 89 -4.13 -20.13 6.03
C GLU A 89 -3.90 -21.25 5.00
N THR A 90 -3.36 -20.93 3.83
CA THR A 90 -3.29 -21.88 2.69
C THR A 90 -1.93 -22.54 2.51
N LYS A 91 -0.87 -22.04 3.16
CA LYS A 91 0.52 -22.51 3.02
C LYS A 91 1.01 -22.63 1.56
N SER A 92 0.41 -21.90 0.62
CA SER A 92 0.73 -21.99 -0.81
C SER A 92 0.91 -20.60 -1.43
N ILE A 93 2.13 -20.33 -1.91
CA ILE A 93 2.53 -19.08 -2.57
C ILE A 93 1.72 -18.85 -3.86
N SER A 94 1.36 -19.93 -4.58
CA SER A 94 0.60 -19.85 -5.83
C SER A 94 -0.90 -19.60 -5.63
N GLN A 95 -1.44 -19.92 -4.45
CA GLN A 95 -2.84 -19.66 -4.06
C GLN A 95 -3.00 -18.28 -3.39
N SER A 96 -1.91 -17.53 -3.20
CA SER A 96 -1.92 -16.20 -2.58
C SER A 96 -2.25 -15.08 -3.56
N LYS A 97 -2.72 -15.39 -4.78
CA LYS A 97 -3.17 -14.37 -5.73
C LYS A 97 -4.39 -13.64 -5.17
N VAL A 98 -4.34 -12.32 -5.21
CA VAL A 98 -5.41 -11.44 -4.72
C VAL A 98 -6.64 -11.55 -5.63
N LEU A 99 -7.72 -12.07 -5.07
CA LEU A 99 -9.06 -12.08 -5.67
C LEU A 99 -9.72 -10.72 -5.41
N ARG A 100 -10.33 -10.15 -6.45
CA ARG A 100 -11.03 -8.87 -6.37
C ARG A 100 -12.45 -8.99 -6.90
N ASP A 101 -13.32 -8.09 -6.46
CA ASP A 101 -14.61 -7.83 -7.10
C ASP A 101 -14.46 -6.81 -8.24
N LYS A 102 -15.56 -6.52 -8.96
CA LYS A 102 -15.58 -5.50 -10.02
C LYS A 102 -15.27 -4.08 -9.51
N SER A 103 -15.46 -3.81 -8.23
CA SER A 103 -15.11 -2.52 -7.62
C SER A 103 -13.61 -2.45 -7.28
N GLY A 104 -12.87 -3.54 -7.45
CA GLY A 104 -11.45 -3.65 -7.12
C GLY A 104 -11.18 -3.91 -5.64
N ASN A 105 -12.17 -4.25 -4.82
CA ASN A 105 -11.94 -4.62 -3.42
C ASN A 105 -11.42 -6.06 -3.32
N VAL A 106 -10.56 -6.32 -2.35
CA VAL A 106 -10.09 -7.69 -2.07
C VAL A 106 -11.20 -8.49 -1.41
N VAL A 107 -11.53 -9.65 -1.98
CA VAL A 107 -12.66 -10.49 -1.53
C VAL A 107 -12.22 -11.94 -1.26
N PRO A 108 -12.91 -12.67 -0.38
CA PRO A 108 -12.61 -14.07 -0.10
C PRO A 108 -12.89 -14.98 -1.32
N ALA A 109 -12.26 -16.15 -1.31
CA ALA A 109 -12.46 -17.15 -2.36
C ALA A 109 -13.89 -17.70 -2.31
N GLY A 110 -14.50 -17.88 -3.49
CA GLY A 110 -15.91 -18.27 -3.62
C GLY A 110 -16.90 -17.11 -3.70
N THR A 111 -16.43 -15.86 -3.67
CA THR A 111 -17.27 -14.68 -3.97
C THR A 111 -17.74 -14.74 -5.42
N ALA A 112 -19.06 -14.66 -5.65
CA ALA A 112 -19.63 -14.74 -6.99
C ALA A 112 -19.17 -13.55 -7.85
N GLY A 113 -18.64 -13.84 -9.04
CA GLY A 113 -18.15 -12.83 -9.98
C GLY A 113 -16.79 -12.22 -9.63
N ALA A 114 -16.13 -12.70 -8.57
CA ALA A 114 -14.75 -12.31 -8.27
C ALA A 114 -13.76 -13.05 -9.17
N LYS A 115 -12.75 -12.32 -9.64
CA LYS A 115 -11.64 -12.88 -10.43
C LYS A 115 -10.30 -12.52 -9.81
N TYR A 116 -9.23 -13.14 -10.27
CA TYR A 116 -7.89 -12.68 -9.89
C TYR A 116 -7.59 -11.33 -10.52
N THR A 117 -6.76 -10.52 -9.85
CA THR A 117 -6.42 -9.16 -10.32
C THR A 117 -5.90 -9.15 -11.76
N ASP A 118 -5.17 -10.19 -12.18
CA ASP A 118 -4.61 -10.34 -13.53
C ASP A 118 -5.60 -10.86 -14.60
N GLU A 119 -6.84 -11.16 -14.23
CA GLU A 119 -7.89 -11.68 -15.13
C GLU A 119 -8.94 -10.64 -15.53
N TYR A 120 -8.91 -9.45 -14.93
CA TYR A 120 -9.82 -8.35 -15.26
C TYR A 120 -9.37 -7.61 -16.52
N ASN A 121 -10.27 -7.35 -17.46
CA ASN A 121 -9.96 -6.54 -18.65
C ASN A 121 -10.99 -5.42 -18.86
N CYS A 122 -10.81 -4.58 -19.87
CA CYS A 122 -11.75 -3.49 -20.14
C CYS A 122 -13.16 -3.97 -20.52
N ASP A 123 -13.31 -5.21 -21.00
CA ASP A 123 -14.62 -5.78 -21.34
C ASP A 123 -15.43 -6.20 -20.10
N ASP A 124 -14.81 -6.24 -18.92
CA ASP A 124 -15.48 -6.56 -17.65
C ASP A 124 -16.27 -5.39 -17.07
N PHE A 125 -16.09 -4.18 -17.60
CA PHE A 125 -16.67 -2.94 -17.12
C PHE A 125 -17.58 -2.32 -18.18
N ASP A 126 -18.71 -1.79 -17.74
CA ASP A 126 -19.67 -1.15 -18.64
C ASP A 126 -19.26 0.30 -18.95
N THR A 127 -18.59 0.95 -17.98
CA THR A 127 -18.19 2.36 -18.10
C THR A 127 -16.74 2.60 -17.66
N GLN A 128 -16.14 3.66 -18.22
CA GLN A 128 -14.79 4.09 -17.87
C GLN A 128 -14.63 4.41 -16.37
N PRO A 129 -15.58 5.08 -15.69
CA PRO A 129 -15.46 5.34 -14.25
C PRO A 129 -15.42 4.08 -13.39
N GLU A 130 -16.13 3.01 -13.77
CA GLU A 130 -16.08 1.72 -13.07
C GLU A 130 -14.72 1.05 -13.23
N ALA A 131 -14.20 1.01 -14.47
CA ALA A 131 -12.86 0.51 -14.74
C ALA A 131 -11.78 1.33 -14.01
N GLN A 132 -11.95 2.67 -13.95
CA GLN A 132 -11.06 3.56 -13.23
C GLN A 132 -11.07 3.27 -11.73
N GLN A 133 -12.25 3.04 -11.15
CA GLN A 133 -12.37 2.70 -9.73
C GLN A 133 -11.65 1.38 -9.42
N PHE A 134 -11.87 0.35 -10.24
CA PHE A 134 -11.15 -0.91 -10.11
C PHE A 134 -9.64 -0.68 -10.19
N PHE A 135 -9.17 0.05 -11.20
CA PHE A 135 -7.76 0.33 -11.46
C PHE A 135 -7.08 1.02 -10.27
N VAL A 136 -7.71 2.06 -9.71
CA VAL A 136 -7.19 2.77 -8.53
C VAL A 136 -7.09 1.82 -7.33
N ASN A 137 -8.13 1.02 -7.09
CA ASN A 137 -8.13 0.06 -5.99
C ASN A 137 -7.10 -1.06 -6.21
N ALA A 138 -6.87 -1.47 -7.46
CA ALA A 138 -5.86 -2.45 -7.90
C ALA A 138 -4.41 -1.96 -7.81
N GLY A 139 -4.17 -0.72 -7.38
CA GLY A 139 -2.83 -0.16 -7.21
C GLY A 139 -2.42 0.83 -8.30
N GLY A 140 -3.34 1.19 -9.21
CA GLY A 140 -3.17 2.16 -10.28
C GLY A 140 -1.99 1.83 -11.20
N VAL A 141 -1.32 2.85 -11.73
CA VAL A 141 -0.18 2.71 -12.67
C VAL A 141 0.92 1.77 -12.18
N LYS A 142 1.11 1.66 -10.86
CA LYS A 142 2.12 0.76 -10.26
C LYS A 142 1.64 -0.69 -10.16
N GLY A 143 0.33 -0.91 -10.07
CA GLY A 143 -0.34 -2.20 -9.93
C GLY A 143 -1.04 -2.70 -11.21
N ASP A 144 -0.87 -2.01 -12.35
CA ASP A 144 -1.48 -2.29 -13.65
C ASP A 144 -1.01 -3.62 -14.29
N THR A 145 -1.27 -4.72 -13.60
CA THR A 145 -0.88 -6.07 -14.01
C THR A 145 -1.74 -6.56 -15.16
N ASN A 146 -3.00 -6.13 -15.16
CA ASN A 146 -4.01 -6.44 -16.14
C ASN A 146 -4.11 -5.43 -17.29
N ARG A 147 -3.22 -4.43 -17.30
CA ARG A 147 -2.99 -3.53 -18.42
C ARG A 147 -4.23 -2.75 -18.85
N LEU A 148 -5.02 -2.30 -17.85
CA LEU A 148 -6.18 -1.44 -18.08
C LEU A 148 -5.75 -0.03 -18.53
N ASP A 149 -4.55 0.39 -18.13
CA ASP A 149 -3.92 1.67 -18.53
C ASP A 149 -2.67 1.38 -19.38
N GLY A 150 -2.89 1.08 -20.66
CA GLY A 150 -1.84 0.62 -21.57
C GLY A 150 -0.72 1.65 -21.83
N ASN A 151 -1.05 2.94 -21.77
CA ASN A 151 -0.22 4.12 -21.95
C ASN A 151 0.44 4.61 -20.64
N LYS A 152 -0.04 4.14 -19.48
CA LYS A 152 0.48 4.45 -18.15
C LYS A 152 0.36 5.92 -17.75
N ASP A 153 -0.71 6.58 -18.20
CA ASP A 153 -0.97 7.99 -17.86
C ASP A 153 -1.92 8.17 -16.66
N GLY A 154 -2.47 7.07 -16.13
CA GLY A 154 -3.33 7.03 -14.97
C GLY A 154 -4.80 6.87 -15.29
N ASP A 155 -5.19 6.89 -16.57
CA ASP A 155 -6.57 6.71 -17.01
C ASP A 155 -6.78 5.30 -17.58
N ALA A 156 -7.57 4.48 -16.88
CA ALA A 156 -7.86 3.12 -17.29
C ALA A 156 -8.99 3.07 -18.32
N CYS A 157 -8.85 2.17 -19.30
CA CYS A 157 -9.89 1.81 -20.27
C CYS A 157 -10.57 3.03 -20.93
N GLU A 158 -9.78 4.00 -21.40
CA GLU A 158 -10.26 5.26 -22.01
C GLU A 158 -11.24 5.06 -23.19
N SER A 159 -11.25 3.88 -23.81
CA SER A 159 -12.17 3.51 -24.88
C SER A 159 -13.61 3.28 -24.40
N LEU A 160 -13.83 3.08 -23.09
CA LEU A 160 -15.16 2.86 -22.52
C LEU A 160 -15.94 4.18 -22.40
N PRO A 161 -17.29 4.13 -22.41
CA PRO A 161 -18.12 5.32 -22.24
C PRO A 161 -17.94 5.92 -20.84
N LYS A 162 -17.92 7.27 -20.75
CA LYS A 162 -17.77 8.01 -19.47
C LYS A 162 -19.04 8.04 -18.60
N GLY A 163 -20.11 7.37 -19.03
CA GLY A 163 -21.39 7.28 -18.33
C GLY A 163 -22.40 6.45 -19.13
N ALA A 164 -23.41 5.93 -18.43
CA ALA A 164 -24.53 5.24 -19.07
C ALA A 164 -25.23 6.19 -20.07
N LYS A 165 -25.53 5.68 -21.27
CA LYS A 165 -26.45 6.35 -22.19
C LYS A 165 -27.88 6.24 -21.68
#